data_AF-A0A931CET8-F1
#
_entry.id   AF-A0A931CET8-F1
#
_cell.length_a   1.000
_cell.length_b   1.000
_cell.length_c   1.000
_cell.angle_alpha   90.00
_cell.angle_beta   90.00
_cell.angle_gamma   90.00
#
_symmetry.space_group_name_H-M   'P 1'
#
loop_
_entity.id
_entity.type
_entity.pdbx_description
1 polymer ?
#
loop_
_entity_poly.entity_id
_entity_poly.type
_entity_poly.pdbx_seq_one_letter_code
_entity_poly.pdbx_strand_id
1 'polypeptide(L)'
;MAVFEQPSLFDDQACQRWRRRQQSWRHPDEGGFDALRYETVELDYKSAQAFVTEHHYSGRFSSAVLRYGVVEKDACRLVGVLVLGNGMTPAVLRNPFPHLIPHRQSLELSRLVLLDEVPANAESWFVARSLSHAAREYGLRGVVMYSDPNSRCTPSGLILPGHLGIVYQAMGCWYVGTSKPRFEDHLPDGTVLPERAASISCGTGAVVTVRQ
;
A
#
# COMPACT_ATOMS: atom_id res chain seq x y z
N MET A 1 2.89 -25.77 -19.19
CA MET A 1 2.62 -24.50 -18.49
C MET A 1 2.09 -24.85 -17.12
N ALA A 2 2.87 -24.63 -16.06
CA ALA A 2 2.33 -24.74 -14.71
C ALA A 2 1.33 -23.61 -14.53
N VAL A 3 0.07 -23.97 -14.27
CA VAL A 3 -0.95 -23.01 -13.83
C VAL A 3 -0.49 -22.54 -12.46
N PHE A 4 -0.07 -21.28 -12.37
CA PHE A 4 0.29 -20.67 -11.09
C PHE A 4 -0.99 -20.48 -10.28
N GLU A 5 -1.23 -21.34 -9.29
CA GLU A 5 -2.30 -21.15 -8.32
C GLU A 5 -1.88 -20.09 -7.31
N GLN A 6 -2.67 -19.00 -7.23
CA GLN A 6 -2.55 -18.08 -6.12
C GLN A 6 -3.17 -18.72 -4.87
N PRO A 7 -2.54 -18.57 -3.70
CA PRO A 7 -3.17 -18.91 -2.44
C PRO A 7 -4.51 -18.18 -2.29
N SER A 8 -5.45 -18.77 -1.55
CA SER A 8 -6.73 -18.12 -1.33
C SER A 8 -6.55 -16.81 -0.54
N LEU A 9 -7.49 -15.88 -0.70
CA LEU A 9 -7.54 -14.62 0.07
C LEU A 9 -7.47 -14.78 1.60
N PHE A 10 -7.73 -15.98 2.11
CA PHE A 10 -7.75 -16.32 3.53
C PHE A 10 -6.66 -17.34 3.91
N ASP A 11 -5.70 -17.59 3.02
CA ASP A 11 -4.56 -18.44 3.32
C ASP A 11 -3.50 -17.64 4.09
N ASP A 12 -3.39 -17.91 5.38
CA ASP A 12 -2.46 -17.28 6.31
C ASP A 12 -1.09 -17.99 6.37
N GLN A 13 -0.90 -19.06 5.59
CA GLN A 13 0.30 -19.90 5.62
C GLN A 13 1.48 -19.32 4.83
N ALA A 14 1.31 -18.21 4.11
CA ALA A 14 2.38 -17.60 3.34
C ALA A 14 2.25 -16.07 3.27
N CYS A 15 3.36 -15.36 3.40
CA CYS A 15 3.50 -13.92 3.16
C CYS A 15 4.03 -13.66 1.75
N GLN A 16 3.32 -12.83 0.98
CA GLN A 16 3.73 -12.46 -0.38
C GLN A 16 4.80 -11.36 -0.38
N ARG A 17 5.85 -11.54 -1.18
CA ARG A 17 7.01 -10.64 -1.33
C ARG A 17 7.17 -10.15 -2.78
N TRP A 18 7.82 -9.00 -2.98
CA TRP A 18 7.94 -8.34 -4.29
C TRP A 18 9.34 -7.81 -4.58
N ARG A 19 9.95 -8.29 -5.67
CA ARG A 19 11.25 -7.82 -6.16
C ARG A 19 11.19 -7.48 -7.65
N ARG A 20 11.50 -6.24 -8.03
CA ARG A 20 11.62 -5.86 -9.47
C ARG A 20 10.41 -6.34 -10.31
N ARG A 21 9.20 -6.19 -9.76
CA ARG A 21 7.92 -6.66 -10.36
C ARG A 21 7.75 -8.18 -10.47
N GLN A 22 8.54 -8.95 -9.74
CA GLN A 22 8.38 -10.40 -9.59
C GLN A 22 7.91 -10.71 -8.17
N GLN A 23 6.98 -11.66 -8.02
CA GLN A 23 6.49 -12.09 -6.71
C GLN A 23 7.25 -13.31 -6.18
N SER A 24 7.33 -13.44 -4.86
CA SER A 24 7.76 -14.65 -4.16
C SER A 24 6.93 -14.84 -2.88
N TRP A 25 6.99 -16.03 -2.25
CA TRP A 25 6.23 -16.36 -1.05
C TRP A 25 7.17 -16.86 0.05
N ARG A 26 6.88 -16.51 1.31
CA ARG A 26 7.64 -16.89 2.50
C ARG A 26 6.71 -17.43 3.57
N HIS A 27 7.08 -18.51 4.25
CA HIS A 27 6.25 -19.03 5.35
C HIS A 27 6.37 -18.14 6.59
N PRO A 28 5.30 -17.86 7.36
CA PRO A 28 5.38 -17.11 8.62
C PRO A 28 6.36 -17.73 9.63
N ASP A 29 6.42 -19.07 9.66
CA ASP A 29 7.33 -19.82 10.54
C ASP A 29 8.80 -19.84 10.07
N GLU A 30 9.12 -19.28 8.89
CA GLU A 30 10.52 -18.96 8.52
C GLU A 30 11.13 -17.89 9.46
N GLY A 31 10.35 -17.34 10.39
CA GLY A 31 10.75 -16.85 11.71
C GLY A 31 12.20 -16.37 11.87
N GLY A 32 12.37 -15.06 12.10
CA GLY A 32 13.69 -14.48 12.41
C GLY A 32 13.65 -12.97 12.67
N PHE A 33 12.46 -12.41 12.83
CA PHE A 33 12.31 -10.98 13.08
C PHE A 33 12.63 -10.66 14.54
N ASP A 34 13.76 -10.00 14.75
CA ASP A 34 14.10 -9.38 16.02
C ASP A 34 13.78 -7.88 15.94
N ALA A 35 12.70 -7.48 16.60
CA ALA A 35 12.28 -6.09 16.67
C ALA A 35 13.36 -5.16 17.26
N LEU A 36 14.28 -5.70 18.08
CA LEU A 36 15.37 -4.91 18.66
C LEU A 36 16.43 -4.54 17.63
N ARG A 37 16.44 -5.11 16.42
CA ARG A 37 17.36 -4.71 15.33
C ARG A 37 16.85 -3.55 14.49
N TYR A 38 15.57 -3.21 14.63
CA TYR A 38 14.91 -2.24 13.77
C TYR A 38 14.39 -1.04 14.55
N GLU A 39 14.30 0.09 13.86
CA GLU A 39 13.73 1.33 14.37
C GLU A 39 12.75 1.92 13.36
N THR A 40 11.62 2.44 13.85
CA THR A 40 10.69 3.21 13.05
C THR A 40 11.00 4.68 13.19
N VAL A 41 11.22 5.36 12.07
CA VAL A 41 11.55 6.79 12.01
C VAL A 41 10.58 7.53 11.09
N GLU A 42 10.40 8.82 11.30
CA GLU A 42 9.71 9.67 10.32
C GLU A 42 10.64 9.97 9.14
N LEU A 43 10.05 10.04 7.95
CA LEU A 43 10.81 10.33 6.73
C LEU A 43 10.36 11.66 6.10
N ASP A 44 11.34 12.34 5.51
CA ASP A 44 11.07 13.42 4.59
C ASP A 44 10.44 12.88 3.28
N TYR A 45 9.84 13.79 2.53
CA TYR A 45 9.15 13.45 1.28
C TYR A 45 10.07 12.78 0.26
N LYS A 46 11.29 13.31 0.09
CA LYS A 46 12.21 12.90 -0.97
C LYS A 46 12.74 11.48 -0.72
N SER A 47 13.11 11.18 0.52
CA SER A 47 13.57 9.83 0.91
C SER A 47 12.47 8.79 0.72
N ALA A 48 11.24 9.09 1.18
CA ALA A 48 10.10 8.19 1.00
C ALA A 48 9.76 8.00 -0.49
N GLN A 49 9.77 9.08 -1.28
CA GLN A 49 9.48 9.02 -2.71
C GLN A 49 10.49 8.17 -3.47
N ALA A 50 11.78 8.38 -3.21
CA ALA A 50 12.86 7.62 -3.87
C ALA A 50 12.70 6.12 -3.61
N PHE A 51 12.57 5.73 -2.34
CA PHE A 51 12.46 4.33 -1.94
C PHE A 51 11.21 3.65 -2.52
N VAL A 52 10.04 4.30 -2.43
CA VAL A 52 8.79 3.73 -2.96
C VAL A 52 8.84 3.60 -4.47
N THR A 53 9.39 4.58 -5.18
CA THR A 53 9.46 4.54 -6.66
C THR A 53 10.37 3.40 -7.13
N GLU A 54 11.45 3.15 -6.38
CA GLU A 54 12.41 2.08 -6.69
C GLU A 54 11.86 0.68 -6.37
N HIS A 55 11.24 0.50 -5.19
CA HIS A 55 10.97 -0.83 -4.65
C HIS A 55 9.50 -1.26 -4.73
N HIS A 56 8.55 -0.33 -4.76
CA HIS A 56 7.13 -0.70 -4.80
C HIS A 56 6.75 -1.20 -6.21
N TYR A 57 5.94 -2.26 -6.30
CA TYR A 57 5.58 -2.89 -7.57
C TYR A 57 4.96 -1.92 -8.58
N SER A 58 4.20 -0.93 -8.10
CA SER A 58 3.54 0.07 -8.96
C SER A 58 4.50 1.15 -9.48
N GLY A 59 5.68 1.31 -8.87
CA GLY A 59 6.63 2.39 -9.18
C GLY A 59 6.07 3.80 -9.04
N ARG A 60 4.94 3.98 -8.32
CA ARG A 60 4.24 5.27 -8.22
C ARG A 60 4.21 5.74 -6.78
N PHE A 61 4.63 6.98 -6.55
CA PHE A 61 4.41 7.67 -5.27
C PHE A 61 3.07 8.43 -5.29
N SER A 62 2.25 8.24 -4.26
CA SER A 62 0.90 8.82 -4.14
C SER A 62 0.88 10.01 -3.17
N SER A 63 -0.32 10.55 -2.89
CA SER A 63 -0.53 11.50 -1.81
C SER A 63 0.11 10.98 -0.52
N ALA A 64 0.95 11.80 0.10
CA ALA A 64 1.67 11.49 1.32
C ALA A 64 1.40 12.59 2.35
N VAL A 65 0.67 12.24 3.40
CA VAL A 65 0.43 13.07 4.59
C VAL A 65 1.47 12.74 5.64
N LEU A 66 1.60 11.46 6.00
CA LEU A 66 2.61 10.95 6.93
C LEU A 66 3.46 9.88 6.23
N ARG A 67 4.75 9.85 6.56
CA ARG A 67 5.71 8.92 5.96
C ARG A 67 6.61 8.39 7.05
N TYR A 68 6.73 7.07 7.09
CA TYR A 68 7.57 6.36 8.04
C TYR A 68 8.56 5.50 7.29
N GLY A 69 9.73 5.33 7.87
CA GLY A 69 10.76 4.39 7.46
C GLY A 69 11.00 3.36 8.54
N VAL A 70 11.37 2.15 8.15
CA VAL A 70 11.98 1.17 9.04
C VAL A 70 13.47 1.07 8.70
N VAL A 71 14.31 1.31 9.70
CA VAL A 71 15.77 1.31 9.59
C VAL A 71 16.32 0.09 10.31
N GLU A 72 17.20 -0.65 9.66
CA GLU A 72 18.04 -1.64 10.33
C GLU A 72 19.19 -0.91 11.03
N LYS A 73 19.25 -1.01 12.37
CA LYS A 73 20.14 -0.19 13.19
C LYS A 73 21.61 -0.51 12.96
N ASP A 74 21.97 -1.79 12.89
CA ASP A 74 23.37 -2.21 12.74
C ASP A 74 23.97 -1.78 11.39
N ALA A 75 23.15 -1.77 10.34
CA ALA A 75 23.54 -1.36 9.01
C ALA A 75 23.31 0.14 8.74
N CYS A 76 22.67 0.87 9.66
CA CYS A 76 22.19 2.25 9.47
C CYS A 76 21.44 2.43 8.14
N ARG A 77 20.63 1.44 7.74
CA ARG A 77 20.06 1.35 6.38
C ARG A 77 18.54 1.40 6.42
N LEU A 78 17.95 2.21 5.55
CA LEU A 78 16.51 2.20 5.30
C LEU A 78 16.14 0.90 4.56
N VAL A 79 15.27 0.09 5.16
CA VAL A 79 14.86 -1.22 4.63
C VAL A 79 13.36 -1.33 4.38
N GLY A 80 12.60 -0.27 4.63
CA GLY A 80 11.19 -0.21 4.27
C GLY A 80 10.57 1.15 4.49
N VAL A 81 9.45 1.40 3.80
CA VAL A 81 8.69 2.66 3.84
C VAL A 81 7.20 2.38 3.93
N LEU A 82 6.52 3.17 4.76
CA LEU A 82 5.08 3.23 4.91
C LEU A 82 4.61 4.66 4.64
N VAL A 83 3.56 4.82 3.83
CA VAL A 83 2.98 6.14 3.50
C VAL A 83 1.49 6.16 3.78
N LEU A 84 1.09 7.08 4.66
CA LEU A 84 -0.31 7.41 4.91
C LEU A 84 -0.71 8.62 4.07
N GLY A 85 -1.76 8.50 3.28
CA GLY A 85 -2.24 9.49 2.33
C GLY A 85 -3.70 9.84 2.51
N ASN A 86 -4.18 10.79 1.70
CA ASN A 86 -5.58 11.24 1.72
C ASN A 86 -6.56 10.23 1.09
N GLY A 87 -6.03 9.28 0.33
CA GLY A 87 -6.79 8.45 -0.59
C GLY A 87 -7.34 9.20 -1.79
N MET A 88 -7.90 8.45 -2.75
CA MET A 88 -8.30 9.02 -4.04
C MET A 88 -9.54 9.92 -3.95
N THR A 89 -10.46 9.62 -3.04
CA THR A 89 -11.65 10.43 -2.80
C THR A 89 -11.93 10.51 -1.31
N PRO A 90 -12.55 11.60 -0.80
CA PRO A 90 -12.94 11.67 0.60
C PRO A 90 -13.89 10.54 1.06
N ALA A 91 -14.65 9.95 0.13
CA ALA A 91 -15.56 8.84 0.42
C ALA A 91 -14.83 7.58 0.91
N VAL A 92 -13.57 7.39 0.48
CA VAL A 92 -12.69 6.31 0.98
C VAL A 92 -12.59 6.33 2.50
N LEU A 93 -12.50 7.52 3.08
CA LEU A 93 -12.34 7.70 4.53
C LEU A 93 -13.68 7.88 5.24
N ARG A 94 -14.65 8.58 4.63
CA ARG A 94 -15.96 8.85 5.25
C ARG A 94 -16.82 7.60 5.41
N ASN A 95 -16.78 6.69 4.45
CA ASN A 95 -17.63 5.49 4.49
C ASN A 95 -17.28 4.57 5.69
N PRO A 96 -16.02 4.17 5.90
CA PRO A 96 -15.65 3.35 7.05
C PRO A 96 -15.59 4.16 8.35
N PHE A 97 -15.37 5.48 8.27
CA PHE A 97 -15.21 6.34 9.44
C PHE A 97 -16.13 7.57 9.41
N PRO A 98 -17.47 7.39 9.52
CA PRO A 98 -18.43 8.48 9.37
C PRO A 98 -18.30 9.59 10.43
N HIS A 99 -17.69 9.27 11.57
CA HIS A 99 -17.52 10.19 12.70
C HIS A 99 -16.11 10.80 12.80
N LEU A 100 -15.17 10.40 11.94
CA LEU A 100 -13.81 10.94 11.94
C LEU A 100 -13.67 12.06 10.91
N ILE A 101 -12.90 13.09 11.23
CA ILE A 101 -12.56 14.15 10.28
C ILE A 101 -11.56 13.60 9.24
N PRO A 102 -11.94 13.46 7.96
CA PRO A 102 -11.04 12.94 6.92
C PRO A 102 -9.78 13.78 6.78
N HIS A 103 -8.65 13.15 6.45
CA HIS A 103 -7.34 13.79 6.24
C HIS A 103 -6.69 14.38 7.51
N ARG A 104 -7.39 14.33 8.66
CA ARG A 104 -6.86 14.72 9.97
C ARG A 104 -6.89 13.56 10.95
N GLN A 105 -8.05 12.95 11.15
CA GLN A 105 -8.24 11.82 12.07
C GLN A 105 -8.30 10.48 11.34
N SER A 106 -8.47 10.49 10.02
CA SER A 106 -8.39 9.29 9.20
C SER A 106 -7.54 9.48 7.95
N LEU A 107 -6.81 8.43 7.57
CA LEU A 107 -5.92 8.38 6.41
C LEU A 107 -6.02 7.02 5.72
N GLU A 108 -5.46 6.91 4.51
CA GLU A 108 -5.30 5.64 3.79
C GLU A 108 -3.84 5.18 3.89
N LEU A 109 -3.60 3.91 4.20
CA LEU A 109 -2.30 3.26 4.00
C LEU A 109 -2.05 3.08 2.51
N SER A 110 -1.55 4.14 1.88
CA SER A 110 -1.38 4.19 0.43
C SER A 110 -0.18 3.36 -0.03
N ARG A 111 0.88 3.24 0.78
CA ARG A 111 2.07 2.44 0.45
C ARG A 111 2.59 1.73 1.68
N LEU A 112 2.96 0.47 1.49
CA LEU A 112 3.76 -0.33 2.42
C LEU A 112 4.73 -1.14 1.57
N VAL A 113 6.03 -0.95 1.79
CA VAL A 113 7.08 -1.67 1.07
C VAL A 113 8.24 -1.93 2.02
N LEU A 114 8.66 -3.18 2.13
CA LEU A 114 9.87 -3.60 2.82
C LEU A 114 10.74 -4.36 1.83
N LEU A 115 12.05 -4.35 2.02
CA LEU A 115 12.97 -5.17 1.25
C LEU A 115 12.79 -6.65 1.60
N ASP A 116 12.99 -7.54 0.63
CA ASP A 116 12.78 -8.99 0.82
C ASP A 116 13.72 -9.62 1.86
N GLU A 117 14.86 -8.98 2.12
CA GLU A 117 15.83 -9.39 3.15
C GLU A 117 15.30 -9.17 4.57
N VAL A 118 14.24 -8.35 4.73
CA VAL A 118 13.64 -8.10 6.04
C VAL A 118 12.77 -9.32 6.42
N PRO A 119 13.02 -9.95 7.59
CA PRO A 119 12.33 -11.17 7.99
C PRO A 119 10.79 -11.04 8.03
N ALA A 120 10.08 -12.16 7.92
CA ALA A 120 8.63 -12.20 8.08
C ALA A 120 8.21 -11.63 9.45
N ASN A 121 7.00 -11.06 9.52
CA ASN A 121 6.43 -10.32 10.67
C ASN A 121 6.95 -8.89 10.85
N ALA A 122 7.95 -8.44 10.08
CA ALA A 122 8.41 -7.07 10.11
C ALA A 122 7.34 -6.09 9.61
N GLU A 123 6.55 -6.46 8.60
CA GLU A 123 5.49 -5.62 8.03
C GLU A 123 4.45 -5.24 9.07
N SER A 124 3.88 -6.23 9.77
CA SER A 124 2.84 -6.00 10.77
C SER A 124 3.38 -5.23 11.98
N TRP A 125 4.61 -5.53 12.43
CA TRP A 125 5.28 -4.76 13.48
C TRP A 125 5.49 -3.30 13.07
N PHE A 126 5.98 -3.07 11.85
CA PHE A 126 6.29 -1.73 11.34
C PHE A 126 5.02 -0.90 11.21
N VAL A 127 3.96 -1.47 10.62
CA VAL A 127 2.66 -0.79 10.53
C VAL A 127 2.15 -0.44 11.93
N ALA A 128 2.14 -1.39 12.87
CA ALA A 128 1.66 -1.14 14.24
C ALA A 128 2.44 0.00 14.92
N ARG A 129 3.77 0.04 14.78
CA ARG A 129 4.63 1.10 15.32
C ARG A 129 4.34 2.46 14.68
N SER A 130 4.27 2.53 13.35
CA SER A 130 3.95 3.76 12.62
C SER A 130 2.57 4.30 12.98
N LEU A 131 1.55 3.43 13.08
CA LEU A 131 0.19 3.85 13.44
C LEU A 131 0.10 4.31 14.90
N SER A 132 0.80 3.64 15.81
CA SER A 132 0.87 4.06 17.23
C SER A 132 1.52 5.44 17.36
N HIS A 133 2.60 5.68 16.61
CA HIS A 133 3.24 6.99 16.55
C HIS A 133 2.28 8.04 15.97
N ALA A 134 1.64 7.75 14.84
CA ALA A 134 0.72 8.69 14.19
C ALA A 134 -0.52 9.01 15.04
N ALA A 135 -1.03 8.04 15.80
CA ALA A 135 -2.13 8.26 16.73
C ALA A 135 -1.72 9.19 17.88
N ARG A 136 -0.51 9.01 18.42
CA ARG A 136 0.01 9.78 19.55
C ARG A 136 0.39 11.22 19.16
N GLU A 137 1.09 11.39 18.05
CA GLU A 137 1.64 12.70 17.65
C GLU A 137 0.70 13.53 16.77
N TYR A 138 -0.08 12.87 15.89
CA TYR A 138 -0.95 13.57 14.93
C TYR A 138 -2.45 13.36 15.20
N GLY A 139 -2.81 12.61 16.24
CA GLY A 139 -4.20 12.35 16.59
C GLY A 139 -4.94 11.48 15.58
N LEU A 140 -4.22 10.65 14.82
CA LEU A 140 -4.80 9.68 13.88
C LEU A 140 -5.66 8.65 14.65
N ARG A 141 -6.85 8.34 14.11
CA ARG A 141 -7.85 7.45 14.75
C ARG A 141 -8.34 6.32 13.86
N GLY A 142 -8.25 6.46 12.54
CA GLY A 142 -8.69 5.44 11.60
C GLY A 142 -7.76 5.37 10.39
N VAL A 143 -7.47 4.15 9.94
CA VAL A 143 -6.72 3.94 8.69
C VAL A 143 -7.47 2.95 7.82
N VAL A 144 -7.69 3.34 6.56
CA VAL A 144 -8.18 2.42 5.53
C VAL A 144 -6.98 1.81 4.83
N MET A 145 -7.01 0.51 4.60
CA MET A 145 -5.96 -0.21 3.90
C MET A 145 -6.58 -1.01 2.77
N TYR A 146 -5.96 -1.01 1.60
CA TYR A 146 -6.40 -1.78 0.46
C TYR A 146 -5.35 -2.82 0.11
N SER A 147 -5.82 -4.01 -0.26
CA SER A 147 -5.09 -5.01 -1.00
C SER A 147 -5.84 -5.22 -2.31
N ASP A 148 -5.13 -5.30 -3.45
CA ASP A 148 -5.75 -5.66 -4.73
C ASP A 148 -5.49 -7.15 -4.99
N PRO A 149 -6.36 -8.07 -4.54
CA PRO A 149 -6.09 -9.51 -4.64
C PRO A 149 -6.15 -10.05 -6.06
N ASN A 150 -6.56 -9.23 -7.04
CA ASN A 150 -6.82 -9.71 -8.38
C ASN A 150 -5.53 -9.80 -9.19
N SER A 151 -5.22 -11.00 -9.67
CA SER A 151 -4.31 -11.20 -10.78
C SER A 151 -4.76 -10.42 -12.02
N ARG A 152 -3.82 -9.76 -12.68
CA ARG A 152 -3.95 -9.02 -13.93
C ARG A 152 -2.97 -9.63 -14.92
N CYS A 153 -3.50 -10.09 -16.05
CA CYS A 153 -2.73 -10.66 -17.15
C CYS A 153 -3.07 -9.93 -18.45
N THR A 154 -2.11 -9.81 -19.35
CA THR A 154 -2.31 -9.57 -20.79
C THR A 154 -2.13 -10.86 -21.57
N PRO A 155 -2.53 -10.89 -22.86
CA PRO A 155 -2.14 -11.97 -23.77
C PRO A 155 -0.62 -12.20 -23.84
N SER A 156 0.19 -11.18 -23.53
CA SER A 156 1.66 -11.23 -23.51
C SER A 156 2.26 -11.73 -22.18
N GLY A 157 1.46 -11.90 -21.12
CA GLY A 157 1.95 -12.44 -19.84
C GLY A 157 1.25 -11.85 -18.61
N LEU A 158 1.71 -12.25 -17.42
CA LEU A 158 1.23 -11.72 -16.15
C LEU A 158 1.75 -10.28 -15.93
N ILE A 159 0.84 -9.32 -15.71
CA ILE A 159 1.18 -7.93 -15.37
C ILE A 159 1.34 -7.77 -13.86
N LEU A 160 0.35 -8.26 -13.11
CA LEU A 160 0.31 -8.13 -11.66
C LEU A 160 -0.34 -9.39 -11.09
N PRO A 161 0.33 -10.25 -10.34
CA PRO A 161 -0.34 -11.37 -9.68
C PRO A 161 -1.43 -10.94 -8.67
N GLY A 162 -1.44 -9.71 -8.17
CA GLY A 162 -2.37 -9.31 -7.11
C GLY A 162 -1.74 -9.50 -5.73
N HIS A 163 -2.28 -8.80 -4.73
CA HIS A 163 -1.77 -8.70 -3.37
C HIS A 163 -2.78 -9.29 -2.39
N LEU A 164 -2.46 -10.42 -1.77
CA LEU A 164 -3.27 -10.97 -0.70
C LEU A 164 -2.94 -10.16 0.57
N GLY A 165 -3.92 -9.44 1.12
CA GLY A 165 -3.76 -8.54 2.27
C GLY A 165 -3.45 -9.22 3.61
N ILE A 166 -2.59 -10.24 3.62
CA ILE A 166 -2.21 -11.08 4.77
C ILE A 166 -1.70 -10.23 5.93
N VAL A 167 -0.93 -9.17 5.64
CA VAL A 167 -0.47 -8.21 6.65
C VAL A 167 -1.64 -7.58 7.42
N TYR A 168 -2.77 -7.32 6.75
CA TYR A 168 -3.95 -6.73 7.38
C TYR A 168 -4.72 -7.73 8.24
N GLN A 169 -4.77 -8.99 7.83
CA GLN A 169 -5.36 -10.07 8.62
C GLN A 169 -4.56 -10.29 9.91
N ALA A 170 -3.23 -10.35 9.81
CA ALA A 170 -2.33 -10.51 10.95
C ALA A 170 -2.42 -9.36 11.97
N MET A 171 -2.82 -8.16 11.54
CA MET A 171 -3.03 -7.01 12.42
C MET A 171 -4.42 -6.96 13.07
N GLY A 172 -5.28 -7.95 12.82
CA GLY A 172 -6.65 -7.96 13.34
C GLY A 172 -7.54 -6.86 12.73
N CYS A 173 -7.22 -6.37 11.54
CA CYS A 173 -8.02 -5.36 10.86
C CYS A 173 -9.41 -5.93 10.49
N TRP A 174 -10.44 -5.08 10.56
CA TRP A 174 -11.79 -5.47 10.16
C TRP A 174 -11.94 -5.39 8.65
N TYR A 175 -12.38 -6.48 8.03
CA TYR A 175 -12.73 -6.48 6.63
C TYR A 175 -14.09 -5.77 6.43
N VAL A 176 -14.08 -4.65 5.72
CA VAL A 176 -15.26 -3.78 5.51
C VAL A 176 -15.86 -3.90 4.10
N GLY A 177 -15.47 -4.93 3.34
CA GLY A 177 -15.92 -5.18 1.98
C GLY A 177 -14.96 -4.71 0.89
N THR A 178 -15.36 -4.90 -0.36
CA THR A 178 -14.60 -4.47 -1.54
C THR A 178 -14.99 -3.07 -1.98
N SER A 179 -14.03 -2.29 -2.50
CA SER A 179 -14.35 -1.09 -3.28
C SER A 179 -15.15 -1.47 -4.53
N LYS A 180 -15.86 -0.49 -5.11
CA LYS A 180 -16.56 -0.70 -6.39
C LYS A 180 -15.54 -1.11 -7.46
N PRO A 181 -15.80 -2.18 -8.24
CA PRO A 181 -14.93 -2.57 -9.34
C PRO A 181 -14.66 -1.37 -10.25
N ARG A 182 -13.40 -1.22 -10.65
CA ARG A 182 -12.98 -0.16 -11.56
C ARG A 182 -12.22 -0.78 -12.72
N PHE A 183 -12.58 -0.40 -13.92
CA PHE A 183 -11.83 -0.74 -15.12
C PHE A 183 -10.68 0.25 -15.27
N GLU A 184 -9.49 -0.29 -15.54
CA GLU A 184 -8.30 0.48 -15.83
C GLU A 184 -7.85 0.14 -17.25
N ASP A 185 -7.56 1.16 -18.04
CA ASP A 185 -6.98 0.99 -19.37
C ASP A 185 -5.48 0.79 -19.24
N HIS A 186 -4.96 -0.25 -19.89
CA HIS A 186 -3.52 -0.54 -19.95
C HIS A 186 -3.02 -0.28 -21.35
N LEU A 187 -1.89 0.40 -21.44
CA LEU A 187 -1.14 0.52 -22.69
C LEU A 187 -0.50 -0.84 -23.05
N PRO A 188 -0.09 -1.05 -24.32
CA PRO A 188 0.49 -2.33 -24.76
C PRO A 188 1.74 -2.78 -23.98
N ASP A 189 2.44 -1.85 -23.33
CA ASP A 189 3.60 -2.11 -22.48
C ASP A 189 3.24 -2.47 -21.02
N GLY A 190 1.93 -2.54 -20.69
CA GLY A 190 1.41 -2.82 -19.35
C GLY A 190 1.31 -1.59 -18.45
N THR A 191 1.60 -0.38 -18.96
CA THR A 191 1.45 0.85 -18.19
C THR A 191 -0.02 1.23 -18.06
N VAL A 192 -0.51 1.45 -16.83
CA VAL A 192 -1.87 1.95 -16.58
C VAL A 192 -2.02 3.38 -17.10
N LEU A 193 -2.93 3.60 -18.04
CA LEU A 193 -3.39 4.92 -18.47
C LEU A 193 -4.32 5.50 -17.39
N PRO A 194 -3.94 6.58 -16.71
CA PRO A 194 -4.81 7.19 -15.72
C PRO A 194 -6.06 7.77 -16.40
N GLU A 195 -7.25 7.55 -15.83
CA GLU A 195 -8.51 8.11 -16.34
C GLU A 195 -8.43 9.64 -16.53
N ARG A 196 -7.69 10.32 -15.65
CA ARG A 196 -7.44 11.76 -15.76
C ARG A 196 -6.60 12.12 -16.99
N ALA A 197 -5.63 11.29 -17.36
CA ALA A 197 -4.85 11.50 -18.59
C ALA A 197 -5.71 11.25 -19.82
N ALA A 198 -6.56 10.20 -19.81
CA ALA A 198 -7.53 9.95 -20.87
C ALA A 198 -8.51 11.13 -21.05
N SER A 199 -9.03 11.68 -19.94
CA SER A 199 -9.91 12.86 -19.92
C SER A 199 -9.24 14.12 -20.49
N ILE A 200 -7.94 14.34 -20.24
CA ILE A 200 -7.19 15.46 -20.85
C ILE A 200 -7.08 15.28 -22.36
N SER A 201 -6.79 14.06 -22.84
CA SER A 201 -6.62 13.76 -24.26
C SER A 201 -7.93 13.81 -25.04
N CYS A 202 -9.07 13.46 -24.42
CA CYS A 202 -10.39 13.46 -25.06
C CYS A 202 -11.15 14.79 -24.88
N GLY A 203 -10.63 15.71 -24.06
CA GLY A 203 -11.28 16.96 -23.69
C GLY A 203 -12.40 16.76 -22.66
N THR A 204 -12.58 17.72 -21.76
CA THR A 204 -13.71 17.72 -20.80
C THR A 204 -14.15 19.14 -20.55
N GLY A 205 -15.46 19.42 -20.71
CA GLY A 205 -16.05 20.71 -20.38
C GLY A 205 -16.43 20.76 -18.89
N ALA A 206 -15.99 21.79 -18.18
CA ALA A 206 -16.41 22.04 -16.80
C ALA A 206 -17.31 23.27 -16.74
N VAL A 207 -18.47 23.14 -16.10
CA VAL A 207 -19.37 24.26 -15.78
C VAL A 207 -19.47 24.34 -14.26
N VAL A 208 -19.22 25.52 -13.68
CA VAL A 208 -19.23 25.75 -12.24
C VAL A 208 -20.19 26.90 -11.92
N THR A 209 -21.02 26.73 -10.89
CA THR A 209 -21.82 27.79 -10.28
C THR A 209 -21.38 27.93 -8.83
N VAL A 210 -21.17 29.18 -8.37
CA VAL A 210 -21.05 29.54 -6.96
C VAL A 210 -22.29 30.36 -6.62
N ARG A 211 -23.08 29.93 -5.63
CA ARG A 211 -24.11 30.78 -5.02
C ARG A 211 -23.53 31.37 -3.73
N GLN A 212 -23.59 32.70 -3.63
CA GLN A 212 -23.30 33.44 -2.39
C GLN A 212 -24.38 33.19 -1.35
#